data_AF-A0AA88GWS6-F1
#
_entry.id   AF-A0AA88GWS6-F1
#
_cell.length_a   1.000
_cell.length_b   1.000
_cell.length_c   1.000
_cell.angle_alpha   90.00
_cell.angle_beta   90.00
_cell.angle_gamma   90.00
#
_symmetry.space_group_name_H-M   'P 1'
#
loop_
_entity.id
_entity.type
_entity.pdbx_description
1 polymer ?
#
loop_
_entity_poly.entity_id
_entity_poly.type
_entity_poly.pdbx_seq_one_letter_code
_entity_poly.pdbx_strand_id
1 'polypeptide(L)'
;MSRSVNNPPSLSPSTSYGSSLIQSLFFWSGALVPLPSIALYVFSPGGTVKYFNGEVTPTSKFWCSLAASGDAVISALCWHVLLMKNREAVGSEEVKRLVVRVNWVYSLFHFGAFWYWHVKGQKHKNPWLYPMSIAVSTAALLAWGL
;
A
#
# COMPACT_ATOMS: atom_id res chain seq x y z
N MET A 1 -4.47 8.45 -62.22
CA MET A 1 -5.19 8.09 -60.98
C MET A 1 -4.18 7.69 -59.93
N SER A 2 -3.79 8.62 -59.05
CA SER A 2 -2.86 8.36 -57.94
C SER A 2 -3.68 8.14 -56.67
N ARG A 3 -3.67 6.93 -56.10
CA ARG A 3 -4.31 6.64 -54.82
C ARG A 3 -3.32 6.94 -53.70
N SER A 4 -3.69 7.92 -52.88
CA SER A 4 -3.06 8.31 -51.62
C SER A 4 -2.78 7.10 -50.73
N VAL A 5 -1.52 6.96 -50.32
CA VAL A 5 -1.10 6.00 -49.28
C VAL A 5 -1.52 6.59 -47.93
N ASN A 6 -2.56 6.01 -47.32
CA ASN A 6 -2.95 6.34 -45.95
C ASN A 6 -1.88 5.79 -44.99
N ASN A 7 -0.98 6.66 -44.54
CA ASN A 7 -0.12 6.34 -43.41
C ASN A 7 -1.02 6.21 -42.15
N PRO A 8 -0.80 5.20 -41.29
CA PRO A 8 -1.50 5.12 -40.02
C PRO A 8 -1.13 6.32 -39.14
N PRO A 9 -2.06 6.80 -38.29
CA PRO A 9 -1.75 7.87 -37.36
C PRO A 9 -0.59 7.45 -36.48
N SER A 10 0.46 8.26 -36.47
CA SER A 10 1.57 8.13 -35.53
C SER A 10 0.98 8.13 -34.13
N LEU A 11 1.09 7.00 -33.43
CA LEU A 11 0.91 6.93 -31.99
C LEU A 11 1.82 7.99 -31.39
N SER A 12 1.22 9.09 -30.93
CA SER A 12 1.89 10.07 -30.10
C SER A 12 2.61 9.31 -28.99
N PRO A 13 3.88 9.59 -28.70
CA PRO A 13 4.55 8.99 -27.56
C PRO A 13 3.73 9.39 -26.33
N SER A 14 2.97 8.44 -25.79
CA SER A 14 2.36 8.56 -24.49
C SER A 14 3.50 8.94 -23.57
N THR A 15 3.48 10.17 -23.11
CA THR A 15 4.47 10.78 -22.24
C THR A 15 4.80 9.77 -21.16
N SER A 16 5.98 9.16 -21.30
CA SER A 16 6.64 8.41 -20.24
C SER A 16 6.94 9.44 -19.15
N TYR A 17 5.92 9.72 -18.34
CA TYR A 17 6.07 10.49 -17.12
C TYR A 17 6.93 9.61 -16.23
N GLY A 18 8.23 9.86 -16.29
CA GLY A 18 9.19 9.34 -15.33
C GLY A 18 8.57 9.43 -13.95
N SER A 19 8.54 8.30 -13.24
CA SER A 19 7.89 8.14 -11.94
C SER A 19 8.09 9.42 -11.11
N SER A 20 7.02 10.16 -10.84
CA SER A 20 7.13 11.36 -10.01
C SER A 20 7.83 10.97 -8.70
N LEU A 21 8.67 11.85 -8.15
CA LEU A 21 9.36 11.61 -6.88
C LEU A 21 8.39 11.05 -5.82
N ILE A 22 7.17 11.56 -5.82
CA ILE A 22 6.08 11.18 -4.92
C ILE A 22 5.65 9.71 -5.12
N GLN A 23 5.50 9.24 -6.36
CA GLN A 23 5.17 7.85 -6.64
C GLN A 23 6.31 6.91 -6.21
N SER A 24 7.57 7.32 -6.42
CA SER A 24 8.72 6.55 -5.94
C SER A 24 8.73 6.46 -4.41
N LEU A 25 8.47 7.58 -3.72
CA LEU A 25 8.36 7.63 -2.26
C LEU A 25 7.22 6.74 -1.74
N PHE A 26 6.08 6.68 -2.43
CA PHE A 26 4.97 5.79 -2.08
C PHE A 26 5.37 4.31 -2.12
N PHE A 27 6.01 3.87 -3.20
CA PHE A 27 6.42 2.47 -3.31
C PHE A 27 7.56 2.13 -2.34
N TRP A 28 8.53 3.03 -2.13
CA TRP A 28 9.58 2.84 -1.13
C TRP A 28 9.03 2.78 0.30
N SER A 29 8.06 3.64 0.64
CA SER A 29 7.42 3.61 1.96
C SER A 29 6.63 2.32 2.15
N GLY A 30 5.81 1.92 1.17
CA GLY A 30 5.09 0.64 1.20
C GLY A 30 6.01 -0.58 1.26
N ALA A 31 7.21 -0.51 0.71
CA ALA A 31 8.21 -1.59 0.77
C ALA A 31 8.89 -1.70 2.14
N LEU A 32 9.22 -0.57 2.78
CA LEU A 32 10.09 -0.55 3.98
C LEU A 32 9.34 -0.35 5.29
N VAL A 33 8.34 0.54 5.33
CA VAL A 33 7.62 0.92 6.55
C VAL A 33 6.88 -0.25 7.21
N PRO A 34 6.34 -1.24 6.47
CA PRO A 34 5.69 -2.38 7.11
C PRO A 34 6.68 -3.35 7.80
N LEU A 35 7.99 -3.33 7.48
CA LEU A 35 8.94 -4.33 7.99
C LEU A 35 9.05 -4.37 9.53
N PRO A 36 9.14 -3.23 10.25
CA PRO A 36 9.11 -3.24 11.71
C PRO A 36 7.80 -3.78 12.29
N SER A 37 6.66 -3.49 11.64
CA SER A 37 5.34 -4.00 12.03
C SER A 37 5.29 -5.52 11.96
N ILE A 38 5.77 -6.09 10.85
CA ILE A 38 5.91 -7.55 10.67
C ILE A 38 6.75 -8.15 11.79
N ALA A 39 7.93 -7.57 12.06
CA ALA A 39 8.82 -8.06 13.11
C ALA A 39 8.14 -8.06 14.49
N LEU A 40 7.46 -6.97 14.85
CA LEU A 40 6.77 -6.85 16.13
C LEU A 40 5.61 -7.85 16.26
N TYR A 41 4.80 -8.02 15.22
CA TYR A 41 3.68 -8.96 15.24
C TYR A 41 4.10 -10.43 15.23
N VAL A 42 5.23 -10.76 14.58
CA VAL A 42 5.73 -12.15 14.52
C VAL A 42 6.51 -12.52 15.78
N PHE A 43 7.46 -11.68 16.21
CA PHE A 43 8.36 -12.03 17.32
C PHE A 43 7.78 -11.71 18.69
N SER A 44 6.88 -10.73 18.80
CA SER A 44 6.30 -10.32 20.08
C SER A 44 4.81 -9.97 19.97
N PRO A 45 3.94 -10.88 19.47
CA PRO A 45 2.52 -10.59 19.29
C PRO A 45 1.84 -10.19 20.61
N GLY A 46 2.16 -10.89 21.71
CA GLY A 46 1.61 -10.55 23.03
C GLY A 46 2.11 -9.22 23.58
N GLY A 47 3.36 -8.85 23.30
CA GLY A 47 3.91 -7.54 23.68
C GLY A 47 3.22 -6.41 22.92
N THR A 48 3.02 -6.60 21.61
CA THR A 48 2.33 -5.64 20.75
C THR A 48 0.88 -5.45 21.16
N VAL A 49 0.14 -6.53 21.42
CA VAL A 49 -1.25 -6.45 21.91
C VAL A 49 -1.32 -5.68 23.22
N LYS A 50 -0.42 -5.96 24.19
CA LYS A 50 -0.37 -5.21 25.45
C LYS A 50 0.00 -3.75 25.27
N TYR A 51 0.93 -3.45 24.37
CA TYR A 51 1.35 -2.07 24.07
C TYR A 51 0.17 -1.21 23.60
N PHE A 52 -0.74 -1.80 22.82
CA PHE A 52 -1.98 -1.17 22.38
C PHE A 52 -3.16 -1.35 23.35
N ASN A 53 -2.90 -1.70 24.62
CA ASN A 53 -3.90 -1.92 25.68
C ASN A 53 -4.95 -3.01 25.34
N GLY A 54 -4.60 -3.94 24.46
CA GLY A 54 -5.44 -5.08 24.12
C GLY A 54 -5.27 -6.24 25.11
N GLU A 55 -6.24 -7.15 25.10
CA GLU A 55 -6.16 -8.40 25.84
C GLU A 55 -5.42 -9.46 25.02
N VAL A 56 -4.42 -10.11 25.65
CA VAL A 56 -3.66 -11.18 25.01
C VAL A 56 -4.48 -12.46 25.04
N THR A 57 -5.10 -12.78 23.92
CA THR A 57 -5.89 -14.00 23.69
C THR A 57 -5.35 -14.75 22.47
N PRO A 58 -5.69 -16.03 22.27
CA PRO A 58 -5.36 -16.74 21.03
C PRO A 58 -5.86 -15.97 19.79
N THR A 59 -7.04 -15.36 19.88
CA THR A 59 -7.63 -14.55 18.82
C THR A 59 -6.80 -13.30 18.52
N SER A 60 -6.37 -12.53 19.52
CA SER A 60 -5.55 -11.34 19.26
C SER A 60 -4.18 -11.67 18.67
N LYS A 61 -3.57 -12.79 19.07
CA LYS A 61 -2.34 -13.31 18.45
C LYS A 61 -2.56 -13.71 16.98
N PHE A 62 -3.68 -14.36 16.67
CA PHE A 62 -4.06 -14.67 15.29
C PHE A 62 -4.21 -13.41 14.44
N TRP A 63 -4.85 -12.36 14.97
CA TRP A 63 -4.96 -11.07 14.28
C TRP A 63 -3.60 -10.42 14.03
N CYS A 64 -2.64 -10.52 14.96
CA CYS A 64 -1.26 -10.07 14.72
C CYS A 64 -0.62 -10.83 13.55
N SER A 65 -0.78 -12.16 13.47
CA SER A 65 -0.26 -12.95 12.33
C SER A 65 -0.92 -12.55 11.01
N LEU A 66 -2.23 -12.29 11.01
CA LEU A 66 -2.95 -11.84 9.82
C LEU A 66 -2.45 -10.46 9.38
N ALA A 67 -2.31 -9.51 10.31
CA ALA A 67 -1.76 -8.19 10.05
C ALA A 67 -0.33 -8.26 9.49
N ALA A 68 0.55 -9.07 10.10
CA ALA A 68 1.91 -9.30 9.62
C ALA A 68 1.94 -9.89 8.19
N SER A 69 1.02 -10.81 7.88
CA SER A 69 0.94 -11.39 6.53
C SER A 69 0.52 -10.35 5.49
N GLY A 70 -0.44 -9.48 5.82
CA GLY A 70 -0.85 -8.38 4.95
C GLY A 70 0.28 -7.37 4.72
N ASP A 71 0.98 -6.99 5.79
CA ASP A 71 2.15 -6.11 5.72
C ASP A 71 3.26 -6.70 4.83
N ALA A 72 3.50 -8.01 4.94
CA ALA A 72 4.47 -8.73 4.10
C ALA A 72 4.07 -8.74 2.62
N VAL A 73 2.79 -8.99 2.33
CA VAL A 73 2.27 -8.99 0.95
C VAL A 73 2.37 -7.60 0.32
N ILE A 74 1.97 -6.55 1.04
CA ILE A 74 2.11 -5.16 0.55
C ILE A 74 3.57 -4.80 0.32
N SER A 75 4.45 -5.12 1.28
CA SER A 75 5.88 -4.87 1.14
C SER A 75 6.46 -5.57 -0.09
N ALA A 76 6.10 -6.84 -0.31
CA ALA A 76 6.55 -7.61 -1.47
C ALA A 76 6.03 -7.04 -2.79
N LEU A 77 4.76 -6.63 -2.86
CA LEU A 77 4.18 -6.00 -4.06
C LEU A 77 4.86 -4.66 -4.39
N CYS A 78 5.12 -3.84 -3.38
CA CYS A 78 5.84 -2.58 -3.55
C CYS A 78 7.29 -2.81 -4.00
N TRP A 79 7.98 -3.78 -3.42
CA TRP A 79 9.30 -4.21 -3.88
C TRP A 79 9.29 -4.69 -5.33
N HIS A 80 8.29 -5.48 -5.70
CA HIS A 80 8.13 -5.97 -7.07
C HIS A 80 8.05 -4.79 -8.06
N VAL A 81 7.23 -3.78 -7.78
CA VAL A 81 7.13 -2.57 -8.62
C VAL A 81 8.46 -1.81 -8.70
N LEU A 82 9.17 -1.65 -7.58
CA LEU A 82 10.47 -0.96 -7.56
C LEU A 82 11.52 -1.71 -8.39
N LEU A 83 11.54 -3.03 -8.32
CA LEU A 83 12.45 -3.88 -9.09
C LEU A 83 12.06 -3.96 -10.57
N MET A 84 10.77 -3.87 -10.89
CA MET A 84 10.26 -3.77 -12.26
C MET A 84 10.64 -2.45 -12.95
N LYS A 85 10.92 -1.37 -12.22
CA LYS A 85 11.36 -0.09 -12.82
C LYS A 85 12.62 -0.26 -13.70
N ASN A 86 13.41 -1.30 -13.48
CA ASN A 86 14.59 -1.64 -14.28
C ASN A 86 14.28 -2.54 -15.51
N ARG A 87 13.01 -2.93 -15.71
CA ARG A 87 12.56 -3.78 -16.81
C ARG A 87 11.35 -3.10 -17.47
N GLU A 88 11.56 -2.39 -18.58
CA GLU A 88 10.48 -1.83 -19.41
C GLU A 88 9.64 -2.96 -20.02
N ALA A 89 8.74 -3.54 -19.25
CA ALA A 89 7.79 -4.53 -19.71
C ALA A 89 6.43 -3.87 -20.00
N VAL A 90 5.84 -4.23 -21.13
CA VAL A 90 4.45 -3.94 -21.48
C VAL A 90 3.55 -4.40 -20.32
N GLY A 91 2.73 -3.50 -19.76
CA GLY A 91 1.86 -3.78 -18.60
C GLY A 91 2.35 -3.23 -17.25
N SER A 92 3.53 -2.58 -17.19
CA SER A 92 4.08 -2.04 -15.93
C SER A 92 3.18 -1.02 -15.22
N GLU A 93 2.44 -0.20 -15.97
CA GLU A 93 1.51 0.78 -15.39
C GLU A 93 0.25 0.14 -14.81
N GLU A 94 -0.30 -0.91 -15.44
CA GLU A 94 -1.45 -1.63 -14.90
C GLU A 94 -1.09 -2.34 -13.59
N VAL A 95 0.11 -2.93 -13.52
CA VAL A 95 0.64 -3.55 -12.29
C VAL A 95 0.79 -2.49 -11.19
N LYS A 96 1.37 -1.32 -11.49
CA LYS A 96 1.48 -0.22 -10.52
C LYS A 96 0.11 0.20 -9.98
N ARG A 97 -0.88 0.40 -10.84
CA ARG A 97 -2.26 0.75 -10.44
C ARG A 97 -2.87 -0.32 -9.55
N LEU A 98 -2.69 -1.60 -9.92
CA LEU A 98 -3.19 -2.72 -9.14
C LEU A 98 -2.57 -2.74 -7.73
N VAL A 99 -1.25 -2.55 -7.62
CA VAL A 99 -0.58 -2.49 -6.30
C VAL A 99 -1.09 -1.32 -5.47
N VAL A 100 -1.29 -0.14 -6.06
CA VAL A 100 -1.87 1.02 -5.36
C VAL A 100 -3.28 0.70 -4.84
N ARG A 101 -4.15 0.09 -5.67
CA ARG A 101 -5.50 -0.31 -5.29
C ARG A 101 -5.49 -1.33 -4.15
N VAL A 102 -4.67 -2.37 -4.25
CA VAL A 102 -4.54 -3.41 -3.21
C VAL A 102 -4.02 -2.81 -1.90
N ASN A 103 -2.99 -1.95 -1.97
CA ASN A 103 -2.49 -1.25 -0.79
C ASN A 103 -3.56 -0.35 -0.14
N TRP A 104 -4.40 0.31 -0.94
CA TRP A 104 -5.50 1.11 -0.41
C TRP A 104 -6.56 0.27 0.30
N VAL A 105 -7.01 -0.83 -0.32
CA VAL A 105 -7.98 -1.76 0.31
C VAL A 105 -7.42 -2.32 1.60
N TYR A 106 -6.14 -2.72 1.59
CA TYR A 106 -5.46 -3.19 2.79
C TYR A 106 -5.36 -2.10 3.86
N SER A 107 -5.01 -0.86 3.48
CA SER A 107 -4.93 0.27 4.41
C SER A 107 -6.28 0.57 5.06
N LEU A 108 -7.39 0.50 4.31
CA LEU A 108 -8.73 0.65 4.87
C LEU A 108 -9.04 -0.42 5.89
N PHE A 109 -8.73 -1.68 5.58
CA PHE A 109 -8.94 -2.79 6.50
C PHE A 109 -8.06 -2.66 7.75
N HIS A 110 -6.76 -2.49 7.57
CA HIS A 110 -5.77 -2.47 8.65
C HIS A 110 -5.99 -1.26 9.55
N PHE A 111 -5.96 -0.04 9.01
CA PHE A 111 -6.14 1.18 9.81
C PHE A 111 -7.58 1.38 10.26
N GLY A 112 -8.57 0.91 9.51
CA GLY A 112 -9.97 0.95 9.92
C GLY A 112 -10.27 0.04 11.11
N ALA A 113 -9.73 -1.19 11.12
CA ALA A 113 -9.83 -2.09 12.26
C ALA A 113 -9.14 -1.51 13.50
N PHE A 114 -7.94 -0.92 13.32
CA PHE A 114 -7.24 -0.21 14.39
C PHE A 114 -8.04 0.98 14.91
N TRP A 115 -8.56 1.84 14.02
CA TRP A 115 -9.37 3.00 14.38
C TRP A 115 -10.63 2.62 15.16
N TYR A 116 -11.40 1.64 14.66
CA TYR A 116 -12.62 1.16 15.31
C TYR A 116 -12.34 0.70 16.74
N TRP A 117 -11.31 -0.13 16.93
CA TRP A 117 -10.94 -0.63 18.25
C TRP A 117 -10.41 0.46 19.19
N HIS A 118 -9.74 1.48 18.68
CA HIS A 118 -9.24 2.59 19.49
C HIS A 118 -10.30 3.64 19.83
N VAL A 119 -11.36 3.77 19.01
CA VAL A 119 -12.52 4.64 19.32
C VAL A 119 -13.48 3.96 20.30
N LYS A 120 -13.70 2.65 20.16
CA LYS A 120 -14.57 1.86 21.05
C LYS A 120 -13.88 1.42 22.35
N GLY A 121 -12.56 1.28 22.33
CA GLY A 121 -11.72 0.95 23.49
C GLY A 121 -11.23 2.20 24.23
N GLN A 122 -9.98 2.18 24.73
CA GLN A 122 -9.35 3.35 25.36
C GLN A 122 -8.69 4.27 24.33
N LYS A 123 -8.87 5.59 24.51
CA LYS A 123 -8.33 6.62 23.61
C LYS A 123 -6.80 6.56 23.55
N HIS A 124 -6.27 6.30 22.35
CA HIS A 124 -4.83 6.42 22.09
C HIS A 124 -4.37 7.88 22.28
N LYS A 125 -3.10 8.10 22.64
CA LYS A 125 -2.52 9.45 22.81
C LYS A 125 -2.64 10.35 21.57
N ASN A 126 -2.75 9.75 20.38
CA ASN A 126 -2.89 10.48 19.13
C ASN A 126 -3.92 9.80 18.21
N PRO A 127 -5.22 10.11 18.35
CA PRO A 127 -6.26 9.51 17.52
C PRO A 127 -6.13 9.91 16.04
N TRP A 128 -5.52 11.05 15.72
CA TRP A 128 -5.46 11.58 14.36
C TRP A 128 -4.57 10.79 13.39
N LEU A 129 -3.69 9.91 13.90
CA LEU A 129 -2.78 9.12 13.06
C LEU A 129 -3.53 8.18 12.09
N TYR A 130 -4.61 7.54 12.54
CA TYR A 130 -5.34 6.58 11.70
C TYR A 130 -6.17 7.24 10.60
N PRO A 131 -6.97 8.30 10.88
CA PRO A 131 -7.65 9.06 9.83
C PRO A 131 -6.68 9.71 8.84
N MET A 132 -5.53 10.23 9.30
CA MET A 132 -4.50 10.77 8.42
C MET A 132 -3.92 9.72 7.49
N SER A 133 -3.64 8.51 7.99
CA SER A 133 -3.13 7.41 7.15
C SER A 133 -4.13 7.02 6.06
N ILE A 134 -5.43 6.96 6.40
CA ILE A 134 -6.51 6.71 5.43
C ILE A 134 -6.63 7.85 4.41
N ALA A 135 -6.49 9.11 4.84
CA ALA A 135 -6.54 10.26 3.93
C ALA A 135 -5.37 10.23 2.93
N VAL A 136 -4.15 9.94 3.41
CA VAL A 136 -2.95 9.83 2.57
C VAL A 136 -3.07 8.66 1.58
N SER A 137 -3.52 7.49 2.03
CA SER A 137 -3.71 6.34 1.13
C SER A 137 -4.78 6.61 0.09
N THR A 138 -5.86 7.31 0.46
CA THR A 138 -6.94 7.70 -0.47
C THR A 138 -6.46 8.71 -1.50
N ALA A 139 -5.65 9.69 -1.10
CA ALA A 139 -5.04 10.61 -2.05
C ALA A 139 -4.15 9.87 -3.08
N ALA A 140 -3.38 8.87 -2.63
CA ALA A 140 -2.59 8.03 -3.52
C ALA A 140 -3.44 7.20 -4.51
N LEU A 141 -4.57 6.65 -4.03
CA LEU A 141 -5.53 5.95 -4.89
C LEU A 141 -6.11 6.90 -5.96
N LEU A 142 -6.54 8.09 -5.58
CA LEU A 142 -7.12 9.06 -6.52
C LEU A 142 -6.10 9.56 -7.54
N ALA A 143 -4.84 9.73 -7.13
CA ALA A 143 -3.78 10.22 -8.00
C ALA A 143 -3.26 9.17 -8.99
N TRP A 144 -3.15 7.90 -8.58
CA TRP A 144 -2.44 6.87 -9.36
C TRP A 144 -3.14 5.51 -9.40
N GLY A 145 -4.28 5.36 -8.75
CA GLY A 145 -5.01 4.10 -8.62
C GLY A 145 -6.31 4.04 -9.42
N LEU A 146 -6.74 5.10 -10.10
CA LEU A 146 -7.89 5.08 -11.03
C LEU A 146 -7.46 4.68 -12.44
#